data_AF-A0A2I0U0X8-F1
#
_entry.id   AF-A0A2I0U0X8-F1
#
_cell.length_a   1.000
_cell.length_b   1.000
_cell.length_c   1.000
_cell.angle_alpha   90.00
_cell.angle_beta   90.00
_cell.angle_gamma   90.00
#
_symmetry.space_group_name_H-M   'P 1'
#
loop_
_entity.id
_entity.type
_entity.pdbx_description
1 polymer ?
#
loop_
_entity_poly.entity_id
_entity_poly.type
_entity_poly.pdbx_seq_one_letter_code
_entity_poly.pdbx_strand_id
1 'polypeptide(L)'
;MAYLVQMPWSEFVITGVIPINVKWFIRADLRQLQTCTFFKTVPWYGLVLDQSCAGILLGWCFLNASVHHRTVVFRDILLNLPEENLPTAKNDLSWRAAAFSPVSRLDAPYTMVHINVLKKFMCVLVVILVALTVCLWRETRRSYYVPFKTESDDLQVHRTSEKWNPLKSQGLFHEAAGELGQIPKNWFSNHNKVKGSTSGTAEKSKKAADSVKVWDKDSSSRNLIPRLQKVRKNYLSMNKYNVTYNGKRNAAKLSPEKLLCQLRDRVNVTMIEGSDGPFDTSEWQQYLPGKSLNETVGRLGHCAVVSSAGSLKSSHLGQEIDSHDAVLRFNGAPTRGFQEDVGQKTTIRLVNSQLVTVEEQQFLREALYNTGILIVWDPAPYHAEINEWYRKPDYNFFESYKSYRSMHPEQPFYILNPKMQWQLWDILQENSLEHIQPNPPSSGMLGIVIMMTLCDEVDVYEFLPSKRQTDICHYYQKFHDRACTMGAYHPLLFEKNLVKHINQGTDEDIYTHGKVTLPGFRNVRC
;
A
#
# COMPACT_ATOMS: atom_id res chain seq x y z
N MET A 1 3.09 33.58 51.32
CA MET A 1 2.12 32.85 52.18
C MET A 1 1.29 31.94 51.30
N ALA A 2 1.43 30.62 51.45
CA ALA A 2 0.39 29.58 51.28
C ALA A 2 1.06 28.21 51.10
N TYR A 3 1.04 27.41 52.16
CA TYR A 3 0.78 25.96 52.11
C TYR A 3 -0.70 25.77 51.64
N LEU A 4 -1.20 24.68 51.05
CA LEU A 4 -0.99 23.25 51.27
C LEU A 4 -1.60 22.41 50.12
N VAL A 5 -1.08 21.18 50.05
CA VAL A 5 -1.24 20.00 49.16
C VAL A 5 -2.66 19.44 48.94
N GLN A 6 -2.92 18.87 47.75
CA GLN A 6 -3.58 17.55 47.61
C GLN A 6 -3.17 16.81 46.30
N MET A 7 -2.76 15.54 46.45
CA MET A 7 -2.30 14.50 45.48
C MET A 7 -3.42 14.02 44.50
N PRO A 8 -3.20 13.11 43.48
CA PRO A 8 -2.10 12.14 43.30
C PRO A 8 -1.51 11.97 41.88
N TRP A 9 -0.51 11.09 41.85
CA TRP A 9 0.44 10.74 40.81
C TRP A 9 -0.10 9.70 39.80
N SER A 10 0.20 9.90 38.52
CA SER A 10 0.42 8.83 37.54
C SER A 10 1.49 9.24 36.52
N GLU A 11 2.58 8.47 36.54
CA GLU A 11 3.58 8.15 35.51
C GLU A 11 3.86 9.15 34.36
N PHE A 12 5.01 9.84 34.45
CA PHE A 12 5.69 10.47 33.30
C PHE A 12 6.85 9.57 32.83
N VAL A 13 6.78 9.14 31.58
CA VAL A 13 7.91 8.58 30.80
C VAL A 13 8.47 9.73 29.94
N ILE A 14 9.70 10.15 30.21
CA ILE A 14 10.43 11.10 29.34
C ILE A 14 11.31 10.30 28.39
N THR A 15 11.07 10.48 27.09
CA THR A 15 11.96 10.06 25.99
C THR A 15 12.90 11.22 25.64
N GLY A 16 14.20 10.96 25.59
CA GLY A 16 15.23 11.92 25.18
C GLY A 16 15.99 11.40 23.97
N VAL A 17 15.87 12.11 22.84
CA VAL A 17 16.55 11.85 21.57
C VAL A 17 17.90 12.59 21.55
N ILE A 18 18.99 11.91 21.16
CA ILE A 18 20.29 12.54 20.84
C ILE A 18 20.65 12.20 19.38
N PRO A 19 21.02 13.18 18.53
CA PRO A 19 21.39 12.94 17.14
C PRO A 19 22.89 12.58 17.01
N ILE A 20 23.23 11.55 16.25
CA ILE A 20 24.62 11.21 15.90
C ILE A 20 24.80 11.38 14.40
N ASN A 21 25.68 12.31 14.04
CA ASN A 21 26.12 12.52 12.66
C ASN A 21 27.62 12.91 12.67
N VAL A 22 28.54 11.93 12.73
CA VAL A 22 29.97 12.13 12.41
C VAL A 22 30.58 10.83 11.86
N LYS A 23 31.18 10.90 10.66
CA LYS A 23 32.02 9.87 10.05
C LYS A 23 33.42 9.87 10.69
N TRP A 24 33.97 8.69 11.03
CA TRP A 24 35.41 8.50 11.22
C TRP A 24 35.91 7.33 10.37
N PHE A 25 36.96 7.59 9.59
CA PHE A 25 37.79 6.60 8.90
C PHE A 25 38.91 6.17 9.88
N ILE A 26 39.11 4.86 10.07
CA ILE A 26 40.33 4.33 10.69
C ILE A 26 40.88 3.21 9.79
N ARG A 27 42.10 3.41 9.29
CA ARG A 27 42.97 2.40 8.67
C ARG A 27 43.65 1.62 9.81
N ALA A 28 43.56 0.30 9.84
CA ALA A 28 44.32 -0.54 10.76
C ALA A 28 45.33 -1.42 10.01
N ASP A 29 46.55 -1.43 10.53
CA ASP A 29 47.78 -2.04 10.01
C ASP A 29 47.82 -3.56 10.30
N LEU A 30 48.26 -4.36 9.32
CA LEU A 30 48.11 -5.82 9.23
C LEU A 30 49.13 -6.63 10.04
N ARG A 31 49.69 -6.08 11.13
CA ARG A 31 50.78 -6.72 11.91
C ARG A 31 50.45 -7.18 13.33
N GLN A 32 49.19 -7.18 13.76
CA GLN A 32 48.79 -7.66 15.11
C GLN A 32 47.85 -8.89 15.12
N LEU A 33 47.87 -9.73 14.09
CA LEU A 33 46.96 -10.88 13.95
C LEU A 33 47.59 -12.26 14.29
N GLN A 34 48.64 -12.32 15.13
CA GLN A 34 49.36 -13.57 15.39
C GLN A 34 49.18 -14.23 16.78
N THR A 35 48.23 -13.79 17.61
CA THR A 35 48.01 -14.39 18.95
C THR A 35 46.54 -14.64 19.29
N CYS A 36 45.84 -15.47 18.51
CA CYS A 36 44.54 -16.04 18.89
C CYS A 36 44.55 -17.58 18.76
N THR A 37 44.83 -18.28 19.86
CA THR A 37 44.73 -19.74 19.99
C THR A 37 43.31 -20.17 20.35
N PHE A 38 42.37 -20.03 19.41
CA PHE A 38 41.02 -20.64 19.53
C PHE A 38 40.62 -21.47 18.30
N PHE A 39 41.52 -21.64 17.33
CA PHE A 39 41.25 -22.30 16.04
C PHE A 39 42.03 -23.62 15.83
N LYS A 40 42.03 -24.55 16.80
CA LYS A 40 42.69 -25.86 16.58
C LYS A 40 41.92 -27.13 16.90
N THR A 41 40.66 -27.11 17.34
CA THR A 41 39.95 -28.37 17.63
C THR A 41 38.42 -28.29 17.43
N VAL A 42 37.92 -28.09 16.21
CA VAL A 42 36.56 -28.53 15.79
C VAL A 42 36.55 -28.78 14.27
N PRO A 43 36.11 -29.96 13.76
CA PRO A 43 35.94 -30.19 12.32
C PRO A 43 34.72 -29.45 11.77
N TRP A 44 34.91 -28.73 10.66
CA TRP A 44 33.85 -28.02 9.94
C TRP A 44 33.02 -29.00 9.10
N TYR A 45 31.75 -29.19 9.44
CA TYR A 45 30.73 -29.61 8.46
C TYR A 45 29.87 -28.39 8.11
N GLY A 46 29.68 -28.19 6.81
CA GLY A 46 29.21 -26.95 6.21
C GLY A 46 27.86 -26.44 6.73
N LEU A 47 27.90 -25.21 7.24
CA LEU A 47 26.76 -24.30 7.38
C LEU A 47 27.28 -22.91 7.01
N VAL A 48 26.82 -22.39 5.87
CA VAL A 48 27.12 -21.02 5.43
C VAL A 48 26.34 -20.08 6.33
N LEU A 49 27.01 -19.54 7.35
CA LEU A 49 26.51 -18.46 8.19
C LEU A 49 26.67 -17.13 7.44
N ASP A 50 25.57 -16.38 7.38
CA ASP A 50 25.48 -14.99 6.90
C ASP A 50 26.53 -14.10 7.62
N GLN A 51 27.29 -13.31 6.84
CA GLN A 51 28.39 -12.44 7.29
C GLN A 51 27.98 -11.45 8.39
N SER A 52 26.69 -11.23 8.59
CA SER A 52 26.14 -10.34 9.62
C SER A 52 26.32 -10.88 11.06
N CYS A 53 26.44 -12.19 11.26
CA CYS A 53 26.59 -12.81 12.60
C CYS A 53 28.05 -12.88 13.08
N ALA A 54 29.03 -12.81 12.19
CA ALA A 54 30.45 -12.83 12.55
C ALA A 54 30.91 -11.55 13.27
N GLY A 55 30.24 -10.41 12.99
CA GLY A 55 30.58 -9.11 13.58
C GLY A 55 30.29 -9.00 15.08
N ILE A 56 29.29 -9.73 15.57
CA ILE A 56 28.90 -9.71 17.00
C ILE A 56 29.92 -10.48 17.85
N LEU A 57 30.51 -11.55 17.31
CA LEU A 57 31.55 -12.34 17.98
C LEU A 57 32.92 -11.63 17.99
N LEU A 58 33.25 -10.88 16.93
CA LEU A 58 34.48 -10.06 16.86
C LEU A 58 34.46 -8.87 17.84
N GLY A 59 33.28 -8.30 18.11
CA GLY A 59 33.13 -7.21 19.11
C GLY A 59 33.47 -7.63 20.54
N TRP A 60 33.29 -8.91 20.88
CA TRP A 60 33.60 -9.43 22.22
C TRP A 60 35.11 -9.66 22.46
N CYS A 61 35.90 -9.89 21.40
CA CYS A 61 37.37 -9.97 21.50
C CYS A 61 38.02 -8.60 21.77
N PHE A 62 37.47 -7.50 21.24
CA PHE A 62 38.00 -6.15 21.45
C PHE A 62 37.76 -5.61 22.87
N LEU A 63 36.63 -5.97 23.49
CA LEU A 63 36.26 -5.51 24.83
C LEU A 63 37.06 -6.20 25.96
N ASN A 64 37.49 -7.45 25.79
CA ASN A 64 38.29 -8.16 26.80
C ASN A 64 39.80 -7.86 26.73
N ALA A 65 40.32 -7.32 25.63
CA ALA A 65 41.73 -6.94 25.51
C ALA A 65 42.08 -5.59 26.17
N SER A 66 41.08 -4.74 26.50
CA SER A 66 41.30 -3.42 27.13
C SER A 66 41.28 -3.42 28.66
N VAL A 67 41.10 -4.56 29.33
CA VAL A 67 41.02 -4.64 30.81
C VAL A 67 42.38 -4.99 31.46
N HIS A 68 43.44 -5.17 30.68
CA HIS A 68 44.79 -5.47 31.18
C HIS A 68 45.84 -4.53 30.58
N HIS A 69 45.80 -3.23 30.92
CA HIS A 69 47.00 -2.40 31.12
C HIS A 69 46.66 -0.94 31.51
N ARG A 70 47.39 -0.43 32.52
CA ARG A 70 47.61 0.97 32.93
C ARG A 70 46.81 1.52 34.12
N THR A 71 47.37 1.27 35.29
CA THR A 71 47.61 2.25 36.36
C THR A 71 48.41 3.44 35.80
N VAL A 72 47.86 4.66 35.80
CA VAL A 72 48.64 5.92 35.83
C VAL A 72 47.85 6.98 36.59
N VAL A 73 48.50 7.52 37.60
CA VAL A 73 48.12 8.60 38.51
C VAL A 73 47.99 9.92 37.75
N PHE A 74 46.95 10.72 38.02
CA PHE A 74 47.03 12.17 37.92
C PHE A 74 46.27 12.84 39.08
N ARG A 75 47.03 13.67 39.79
CA ARG A 75 46.69 14.47 40.97
C ARG A 75 46.17 15.85 40.55
N ASP A 76 45.39 16.44 41.44
CA ASP A 76 45.26 17.87 41.73
C ASP A 76 44.95 18.85 40.59
N ILE A 77 43.69 19.30 40.51
CA ILE A 77 43.37 20.73 40.41
C ILE A 77 42.19 21.02 41.35
N LEU A 78 42.53 21.67 42.48
CA LEU A 78 41.65 22.44 43.35
C LEU A 78 41.00 23.60 42.56
N LEU A 79 39.78 24.00 42.94
CA LEU A 79 39.46 25.38 43.40
C LEU A 79 37.94 25.55 43.68
N ASN A 80 37.64 25.78 44.97
CA ASN A 80 36.65 26.70 45.57
C ASN A 80 35.14 26.56 45.25
N LEU A 81 34.33 25.97 46.16
CA LEU A 81 33.62 26.55 47.36
C LEU A 81 32.25 27.21 47.02
N PRO A 82 31.23 27.27 47.92
CA PRO A 82 31.06 26.62 49.24
C PRO A 82 29.69 25.90 49.46
N GLU A 83 29.67 25.00 50.45
CA GLU A 83 28.47 24.54 51.16
C GLU A 83 27.93 25.63 52.10
N GLU A 84 26.61 25.71 52.30
CA GLU A 84 26.05 26.24 53.55
C GLU A 84 24.64 25.67 53.85
N ASN A 85 24.51 25.19 55.10
CA ASN A 85 23.33 25.16 55.97
C ASN A 85 22.29 24.01 55.87
N LEU A 86 22.56 22.98 56.68
CA LEU A 86 21.57 22.14 57.39
C LEU A 86 21.15 22.82 58.71
N PRO A 87 19.94 22.51 59.23
CA PRO A 87 19.82 22.28 60.68
C PRO A 87 19.30 20.87 61.02
N THR A 88 19.91 20.38 62.09
CA THR A 88 19.81 19.13 62.83
C THR A 88 18.52 18.92 63.63
N ALA A 89 18.21 17.63 63.87
CA ALA A 89 17.74 16.99 65.13
C ALA A 89 16.65 15.94 64.82
N LYS A 90 16.49 14.80 65.49
CA LYS A 90 17.23 14.02 66.49
C LYS A 90 16.54 12.64 66.57
N ASN A 91 17.23 11.65 67.14
CA ASN A 91 16.77 10.41 67.79
C ASN A 91 17.21 9.14 67.04
N ASP A 92 17.70 8.09 67.69
CA ASP A 92 18.40 7.90 68.96
C ASP A 92 18.91 6.45 68.94
N LEU A 93 20.04 6.19 69.61
CA LEU A 93 20.46 4.91 70.22
C LEU A 93 20.44 3.63 69.36
N SER A 94 21.47 2.81 69.28
CA SER A 94 22.91 2.80 69.52
C SER A 94 23.37 1.42 68.98
N TRP A 95 24.61 1.00 69.24
CA TRP A 95 25.04 -0.33 69.71
C TRP A 95 26.56 -0.36 69.53
N ARG A 96 27.23 -0.88 70.55
CA ARG A 96 28.67 -0.78 70.80
C ARG A 96 29.49 -1.55 69.78
N ALA A 97 30.58 -0.94 69.34
CA ALA A 97 31.72 -1.65 68.75
C ALA A 97 32.52 -2.35 69.86
N ALA A 98 32.88 -3.61 69.64
CA ALA A 98 33.99 -4.27 70.31
C ALA A 98 34.84 -4.95 69.23
N ALA A 99 36.04 -4.43 69.05
CA ALA A 99 37.08 -5.03 68.23
C ALA A 99 37.92 -5.99 69.09
N PHE A 100 38.19 -7.19 68.59
CA PHE A 100 39.41 -7.94 68.90
C PHE A 100 39.80 -8.85 67.71
N SER A 101 41.11 -8.97 67.55
CA SER A 101 41.94 -9.41 66.41
C SER A 101 41.91 -10.93 66.06
N PRO A 102 42.60 -11.36 64.97
CA PRO A 102 42.20 -12.48 64.11
C PRO A 102 42.86 -13.82 64.47
N VAL A 103 42.21 -14.93 64.09
CA VAL A 103 42.80 -16.28 64.08
C VAL A 103 42.39 -17.02 62.80
N SER A 104 43.40 -17.23 61.96
CA SER A 104 43.66 -18.28 60.95
C SER A 104 42.54 -18.94 60.11
N ARG A 105 42.82 -18.94 58.79
CA ARG A 105 42.29 -19.77 57.69
C ARG A 105 41.98 -21.23 58.06
N LEU A 106 40.90 -21.75 57.45
CA LEU A 106 40.83 -23.08 56.83
C LEU A 106 39.82 -23.04 55.65
N ASP A 107 40.20 -23.72 54.57
CA ASP A 107 39.66 -23.65 53.20
C ASP A 107 38.29 -24.32 52.96
N ALA A 108 37.52 -23.80 51.98
CA ALA A 108 36.62 -24.61 51.13
C ALA A 108 36.16 -23.83 49.86
N PRO A 109 36.78 -24.03 48.67
CA PRO A 109 36.44 -23.28 47.45
C PRO A 109 35.44 -24.00 46.50
N TYR A 110 34.79 -25.10 46.90
CA TYR A 110 34.10 -25.99 45.94
C TYR A 110 32.59 -25.74 45.73
N THR A 111 31.88 -25.02 46.60
CA THR A 111 30.41 -24.83 46.49
C THR A 111 29.98 -23.57 45.73
N MET A 112 30.82 -22.51 45.68
CA MET A 112 30.47 -21.27 44.95
C MET A 112 30.64 -21.36 43.43
N VAL A 113 31.46 -22.30 42.92
CA VAL A 113 31.73 -22.41 41.48
C VAL A 113 30.52 -22.97 40.72
N HIS A 114 29.82 -23.96 41.28
CA HIS A 114 28.65 -24.56 40.62
C HIS A 114 27.46 -23.60 40.48
N ILE A 115 27.19 -22.74 41.47
CA ILE A 115 26.09 -21.77 41.41
C ILE A 115 26.36 -20.70 40.34
N ASN A 116 27.61 -20.27 40.20
CA ASN A 116 27.99 -19.28 39.18
C ASN A 116 27.98 -19.88 37.77
N VAL A 117 28.34 -21.16 37.62
CA VAL A 117 28.25 -21.85 36.33
C VAL A 117 26.79 -22.07 35.94
N LEU A 118 25.92 -22.46 36.88
CA LEU A 118 24.49 -22.65 36.62
C LEU A 118 23.80 -21.32 36.22
N LYS A 119 24.10 -20.22 36.92
CA LYS A 119 23.59 -18.88 36.57
C LYS A 119 24.06 -18.42 35.18
N LYS A 120 25.32 -18.68 34.84
CA LYS A 120 25.86 -18.38 33.50
C LYS A 120 25.19 -19.24 32.43
N PHE A 121 24.94 -20.51 32.69
CA PHE A 121 24.24 -21.41 31.76
C PHE A 121 22.78 -21.01 31.55
N MET A 122 22.10 -20.58 32.61
CA MET A 122 20.72 -20.07 32.55
C MET A 122 20.65 -18.74 31.78
N CYS A 123 21.59 -17.81 31.98
CA CYS A 123 21.69 -16.59 31.16
C CYS A 123 21.89 -16.92 29.68
N VAL A 124 22.75 -17.88 29.35
CA VAL A 124 22.98 -18.32 27.97
C VAL A 124 21.72 -18.91 27.36
N LEU A 125 20.98 -19.75 28.09
CA LEU A 125 19.70 -20.32 27.65
C LEU A 125 18.64 -19.23 27.39
N VAL A 126 18.53 -18.23 28.27
CA VAL A 126 17.61 -17.10 28.09
C VAL A 126 17.96 -16.30 26.83
N VAL A 127 19.24 -16.02 26.60
CA VAL A 127 19.70 -15.32 25.39
C VAL A 127 19.40 -16.12 24.13
N ILE A 128 19.59 -17.43 24.15
CA ILE A 128 19.25 -18.32 23.02
C ILE A 128 17.75 -18.31 22.76
N LEU A 129 16.91 -18.38 23.81
CA LEU A 129 15.45 -18.34 23.65
C LEU A 129 14.96 -16.99 23.11
N VAL A 130 15.56 -15.87 23.56
CA VAL A 130 15.26 -14.54 23.02
C VAL A 130 15.72 -14.44 21.56
N ALA A 131 16.89 -14.96 21.22
CA ALA A 131 17.38 -14.98 19.84
C ALA A 131 16.48 -15.83 18.93
N LEU A 132 16.05 -17.02 19.40
CA LEU A 132 15.16 -17.90 18.64
C LEU A 132 13.77 -17.29 18.47
N THR A 133 13.21 -16.66 19.50
CA THR A 133 11.92 -15.96 19.39
C THR A 133 12.01 -14.78 18.44
N VAL A 134 13.08 -13.99 18.47
CA VAL A 134 13.33 -12.91 17.51
C VAL A 134 13.52 -13.46 16.09
N CYS A 135 14.25 -14.56 15.91
CA CYS A 135 14.44 -15.21 14.61
C CYS A 135 13.13 -15.77 14.05
N LEU A 136 12.34 -16.46 14.86
CA LEU A 136 11.03 -17.00 14.47
C LEU A 136 10.02 -15.88 14.22
N TRP A 137 10.06 -14.80 15.00
CA TRP A 137 9.28 -13.59 14.76
C TRP A 137 9.68 -12.87 13.46
N ARG A 138 10.98 -12.85 13.16
CA ARG A 138 11.51 -12.29 11.91
C ARG A 138 11.18 -13.16 10.70
N GLU A 139 11.19 -14.48 10.84
CA GLU A 139 10.83 -15.43 9.77
C GLU A 139 9.33 -15.40 9.47
N THR A 140 8.49 -15.33 10.51
CA THR A 140 7.05 -15.09 10.33
C THR A 140 6.78 -13.75 9.67
N ARG A 141 7.50 -12.67 10.02
CA ARG A 141 7.43 -11.36 9.32
C ARG A 141 7.98 -11.40 7.89
N ARG A 142 8.96 -12.25 7.58
CA ARG A 142 9.52 -12.44 6.22
C ARG A 142 8.50 -13.09 5.27
N SER A 143 7.60 -13.92 5.79
CA SER A 143 6.46 -14.44 5.04
C SER A 143 5.44 -13.35 4.66
N TYR A 144 5.41 -12.22 5.40
CA TYR A 144 4.54 -11.08 5.13
C TYR A 144 5.21 -9.94 4.33
N TYR A 145 6.53 -9.94 4.18
CA TYR A 145 7.28 -8.96 3.38
C TYR A 145 8.47 -9.62 2.67
N VAL A 146 8.37 -9.75 1.34
CA VAL A 146 9.49 -10.08 0.46
C VAL A 146 10.04 -8.77 -0.13
N PRO A 147 11.22 -8.28 0.27
CA PRO A 147 11.89 -7.20 -0.43
C PRO A 147 12.54 -7.77 -1.69
N PHE A 148 12.19 -7.21 -2.85
CA PHE A 148 12.81 -7.53 -4.13
C PHE A 148 14.27 -7.07 -4.11
N LYS A 149 15.21 -8.02 -4.18
CA LYS A 149 16.60 -7.74 -4.56
C LYS A 149 16.69 -8.00 -6.06
N THR A 150 16.91 -6.95 -6.84
CA THR A 150 17.18 -7.02 -8.27
C THR A 150 18.50 -7.75 -8.49
N GLU A 151 18.44 -8.88 -9.17
CA GLU A 151 19.59 -9.57 -9.72
C GLU A 151 19.87 -8.96 -11.10
N SER A 152 20.68 -7.91 -11.11
CA SER A 152 21.29 -7.39 -12.34
C SER A 152 22.68 -6.87 -11.97
N ASP A 153 23.63 -7.79 -11.87
CA ASP A 153 25.05 -7.50 -12.06
C ASP A 153 25.76 -8.83 -12.35
N ASP A 154 25.78 -9.19 -13.64
CA ASP A 154 26.91 -9.89 -14.23
C ASP A 154 26.98 -9.53 -15.71
N LEU A 155 27.59 -8.38 -15.99
CA LEU A 155 28.30 -8.07 -17.23
C LEU A 155 29.11 -6.79 -16.99
N GLN A 156 30.26 -6.95 -16.35
CA GLN A 156 31.29 -5.91 -16.34
C GLN A 156 31.85 -5.75 -17.75
N VAL A 157 31.61 -4.60 -18.36
CA VAL A 157 32.46 -4.07 -19.44
C VAL A 157 32.92 -2.67 -19.03
N HIS A 158 34.24 -2.52 -19.05
CA HIS A 158 35.03 -1.36 -18.62
C HIS A 158 34.42 0.00 -18.98
N ARG A 159 34.26 0.86 -17.96
CA ARG A 159 33.96 2.28 -18.11
C ARG A 159 35.23 3.09 -17.90
N THR A 160 35.86 3.55 -18.97
CA THR A 160 36.82 4.65 -18.91
C THR A 160 36.08 5.98 -18.73
N SER A 161 36.66 6.82 -17.89
CA SER A 161 36.14 8.10 -17.44
C SER A 161 36.35 9.18 -18.50
N GLU A 162 35.30 9.73 -19.08
CA GLU A 162 35.33 11.09 -19.62
C GLU A 162 34.06 11.88 -19.27
N LYS A 163 34.29 13.07 -18.71
CA LYS A 163 33.33 14.12 -18.38
C LYS A 163 32.66 14.65 -19.64
N TRP A 164 31.35 14.88 -19.62
CA TRP A 164 30.74 15.93 -20.43
C TRP A 164 29.56 16.60 -19.70
N ASN A 165 29.67 17.91 -19.56
CA ASN A 165 28.59 18.84 -19.20
C ASN A 165 27.97 19.40 -20.51
N PRO A 166 26.82 20.11 -20.44
CA PRO A 166 25.75 20.02 -21.43
C PRO A 166 25.83 21.07 -22.54
N LEU A 167 25.32 20.75 -23.75
CA LEU A 167 25.00 21.75 -24.78
C LEU A 167 23.89 21.27 -25.75
N LYS A 168 22.96 22.18 -26.03
CA LYS A 168 21.90 22.15 -27.05
C LYS A 168 22.48 22.06 -28.48
N SER A 169 21.78 21.34 -29.37
CA SER A 169 21.50 21.67 -30.79
C SER A 169 20.45 20.62 -31.27
N GLN A 170 19.30 20.93 -31.88
CA GLN A 170 19.00 21.55 -33.18
C GLN A 170 19.70 20.87 -34.38
N GLY A 171 18.89 20.13 -35.17
CA GLY A 171 19.11 19.87 -36.61
C GLY A 171 19.68 18.50 -37.01
N LEU A 172 19.14 17.98 -38.14
CA LEU A 172 19.53 16.81 -38.96
C LEU A 172 18.95 15.47 -38.46
N PHE A 173 18.13 14.72 -39.20
CA PHE A 173 18.29 14.32 -40.61
C PHE A 173 16.94 14.18 -41.36
N HIS A 174 16.91 14.75 -42.57
CA HIS A 174 16.09 14.34 -43.71
C HIS A 174 16.98 13.51 -44.66
N GLU A 175 16.36 12.78 -45.58
CA GLU A 175 16.91 12.03 -46.73
C GLU A 175 17.20 10.52 -46.56
N ALA A 176 16.27 9.71 -47.06
CA ALA A 176 16.57 8.63 -48.01
C ALA A 176 15.27 8.27 -48.77
N ALA A 177 15.06 8.90 -49.92
CA ALA A 177 14.07 8.49 -50.91
C ALA A 177 14.73 8.54 -52.29
N GLY A 178 14.66 7.43 -53.03
CA GLY A 178 15.03 7.36 -54.44
C GLY A 178 15.85 6.12 -54.77
N GLU A 179 15.19 5.13 -55.37
CA GLU A 179 15.62 4.46 -56.61
C GLU A 179 14.75 3.21 -56.84
N LEU A 180 13.84 3.26 -57.80
CA LEU A 180 13.54 2.10 -58.64
C LEU A 180 13.02 2.56 -60.00
N GLY A 181 13.78 2.20 -61.03
CA GLY A 181 13.54 2.52 -62.44
C GLY A 181 12.45 1.68 -63.13
N GLN A 182 12.17 2.10 -64.35
CA GLN A 182 11.05 1.78 -65.24
C GLN A 182 11.13 0.41 -65.96
N ILE A 183 9.96 -0.26 -66.04
CA ILE A 183 9.26 -1.06 -67.11
C ILE A 183 10.07 -1.90 -68.15
N PRO A 184 9.52 -3.02 -68.70
CA PRO A 184 8.56 -2.94 -69.82
C PRO A 184 7.31 -3.85 -69.73
N LYS A 185 6.20 -3.33 -70.28
CA LYS A 185 4.97 -4.05 -70.61
C LYS A 185 5.15 -4.83 -71.91
N ASN A 186 4.59 -6.04 -71.99
CA ASN A 186 3.76 -6.57 -73.09
C ASN A 186 3.67 -8.10 -72.99
N TRP A 187 2.50 -8.67 -72.67
CA TRP A 187 1.98 -9.85 -73.38
C TRP A 187 0.46 -10.06 -73.12
N PHE A 188 -0.35 -9.63 -74.09
CA PHE A 188 -1.65 -10.15 -74.54
C PHE A 188 -2.93 -10.09 -73.67
N SER A 189 -3.88 -9.32 -74.21
CA SER A 189 -5.33 -9.57 -74.15
C SER A 189 -5.72 -10.78 -75.00
N ASN A 190 -6.72 -11.57 -74.58
CA ASN A 190 -7.95 -11.81 -75.36
C ASN A 190 -8.95 -12.80 -74.72
N HIS A 191 -10.24 -12.42 -74.79
CA HIS A 191 -11.47 -13.23 -74.97
C HIS A 191 -11.81 -14.33 -73.93
N ASN A 192 -13.06 -14.66 -73.58
CA ASN A 192 -14.41 -14.22 -73.94
C ASN A 192 -15.42 -14.93 -72.98
N LYS A 193 -16.58 -14.30 -72.79
CA LYS A 193 -17.95 -14.86 -72.66
C LYS A 193 -18.43 -15.65 -71.43
N VAL A 194 -19.65 -15.23 -71.06
CA VAL A 194 -20.61 -15.66 -70.05
C VAL A 194 -21.48 -16.85 -70.51
N LYS A 195 -21.90 -17.67 -69.52
CA LYS A 195 -23.11 -18.52 -69.34
C LYS A 195 -22.65 -19.86 -68.75
N GLY A 196 -23.11 -20.40 -67.62
CA GLY A 196 -24.32 -20.25 -66.83
C GLY A 196 -24.80 -21.67 -66.52
N SER A 197 -24.64 -22.16 -65.29
CA SER A 197 -25.43 -23.26 -64.71
C SER A 197 -25.08 -23.48 -63.24
N THR A 198 -26.12 -23.46 -62.43
CA THR A 198 -26.24 -23.79 -61.00
C THR A 198 -25.65 -25.15 -60.60
N SER A 199 -24.91 -25.20 -59.49
CA SER A 199 -25.28 -25.96 -58.27
C SER A 199 -24.16 -25.93 -57.21
N GLY A 200 -24.55 -25.81 -55.95
CA GLY A 200 -23.83 -26.41 -54.81
C GLY A 200 -22.58 -25.69 -54.28
N THR A 201 -22.76 -25.01 -53.14
CA THR A 201 -21.81 -24.98 -52.01
C THR A 201 -20.35 -24.58 -52.27
N ALA A 202 -20.04 -23.30 -52.03
CA ALA A 202 -18.95 -22.82 -51.17
C ALA A 202 -18.59 -21.40 -51.57
N GLU A 203 -18.81 -20.45 -50.66
CA GLU A 203 -17.77 -19.48 -50.31
C GLU A 203 -18.19 -18.77 -49.02
N LYS A 204 -17.89 -19.46 -47.93
CA LYS A 204 -17.51 -18.84 -46.66
C LYS A 204 -16.31 -17.92 -46.94
N SER A 205 -16.57 -16.72 -47.41
CA SER A 205 -15.58 -15.64 -47.51
C SER A 205 -16.30 -14.29 -47.45
N LYS A 206 -17.13 -14.12 -46.42
CA LYS A 206 -17.40 -12.79 -45.88
C LYS A 206 -16.56 -12.68 -44.63
N LYS A 207 -15.41 -12.01 -44.79
CA LYS A 207 -14.57 -11.37 -43.76
C LYS A 207 -15.04 -11.67 -42.33
N ALA A 208 -14.30 -12.54 -41.63
CA ALA A 208 -14.19 -12.37 -40.20
C ALA A 208 -13.65 -10.95 -39.98
N ALA A 209 -14.51 -10.04 -39.53
CA ALA A 209 -14.05 -8.78 -38.99
C ALA A 209 -13.08 -9.14 -37.85
N ASP A 210 -11.89 -8.56 -37.86
CA ASP A 210 -10.90 -8.70 -36.80
C ASP A 210 -11.57 -8.36 -35.46
N SER A 211 -11.99 -9.37 -34.71
CA SER A 211 -12.69 -9.17 -33.44
C SER A 211 -11.68 -8.62 -32.45
N VAL A 212 -11.82 -7.34 -32.14
CA VAL A 212 -10.95 -6.63 -31.19
C VAL A 212 -11.05 -7.29 -29.80
N LYS A 213 -9.90 -7.65 -29.21
CA LYS A 213 -9.88 -8.33 -27.91
C LYS A 213 -10.06 -7.33 -26.76
N VAL A 214 -11.21 -7.37 -26.12
CA VAL A 214 -11.54 -6.59 -24.90
C VAL A 214 -11.74 -7.50 -23.69
N TRP A 215 -12.07 -6.91 -22.53
CA TRP A 215 -12.35 -7.66 -21.31
C TRP A 215 -13.48 -8.68 -21.51
N ASP A 216 -13.21 -9.92 -21.13
CA ASP A 216 -14.19 -10.99 -21.13
C ASP A 216 -15.05 -10.91 -19.86
N LYS A 217 -16.34 -10.60 -20.02
CA LYS A 217 -17.32 -10.50 -18.92
C LYS A 217 -17.56 -11.82 -18.19
N ASP A 218 -17.15 -12.95 -18.78
CA ASP A 218 -17.25 -14.30 -18.22
C ASP A 218 -15.95 -14.76 -17.55
N SER A 219 -14.96 -13.86 -17.39
CA SER A 219 -13.69 -14.17 -16.72
C SER A 219 -13.92 -14.77 -15.33
N SER A 220 -13.19 -15.84 -15.03
CA SER A 220 -13.22 -16.55 -13.77
C SER A 220 -11.81 -16.70 -13.20
N SER A 221 -11.71 -17.26 -12.01
CA SER A 221 -10.45 -17.59 -11.36
C SER A 221 -9.57 -18.53 -12.21
N ARG A 222 -10.17 -19.32 -13.11
CA ARG A 222 -9.42 -20.16 -14.05
C ARG A 222 -8.65 -19.34 -15.09
N ASN A 223 -9.10 -18.13 -15.38
CA ASN A 223 -8.45 -17.20 -16.32
C ASN A 223 -7.30 -16.42 -15.67
N LEU A 224 -7.13 -16.49 -14.33
CA LEU A 224 -6.02 -15.85 -13.62
C LEU A 224 -4.72 -16.66 -13.78
N ILE A 225 -3.58 -15.96 -13.72
CA ILE A 225 -2.26 -16.62 -13.62
C ILE A 225 -2.16 -17.44 -12.32
N PRO A 226 -1.37 -18.54 -12.29
CA PRO A 226 -1.29 -19.44 -11.12
C PRO A 226 -0.97 -18.73 -9.80
N ARG A 227 -0.09 -17.70 -9.84
CA ARG A 227 0.23 -16.87 -8.67
C ARG A 227 -1.03 -16.23 -8.09
N LEU A 228 -1.87 -15.60 -8.92
CA LEU A 228 -3.08 -14.91 -8.47
C LEU A 228 -4.20 -15.88 -8.07
N GLN A 229 -4.26 -17.07 -8.69
CA GLN A 229 -5.14 -18.13 -8.22
C GLN A 229 -4.80 -18.54 -6.76
N LYS A 230 -3.52 -18.67 -6.44
CA LYS A 230 -3.05 -18.95 -5.07
C LYS A 230 -3.37 -17.80 -4.12
N VAL A 231 -3.09 -16.57 -4.52
CA VAL A 231 -3.41 -15.36 -3.72
C VAL A 231 -4.91 -15.30 -3.39
N ARG A 232 -5.78 -15.52 -4.37
CA ARG A 232 -7.23 -15.58 -4.14
C ARG A 232 -7.61 -16.68 -3.15
N LYS A 233 -7.07 -17.89 -3.28
CA LYS A 233 -7.32 -18.99 -2.33
C LYS A 233 -6.90 -18.62 -0.91
N ASN A 234 -5.78 -17.91 -0.75
CA ASN A 234 -5.33 -17.43 0.56
C ASN A 234 -6.33 -16.41 1.16
N TYR A 235 -6.80 -15.43 0.38
CA TYR A 235 -7.80 -14.47 0.87
C TYR A 235 -9.13 -15.12 1.25
N LEU A 236 -9.60 -16.09 0.45
CA LEU A 236 -10.77 -16.90 0.78
C LEU A 236 -10.58 -17.65 2.10
N SER A 237 -9.40 -18.22 2.34
CA SER A 237 -9.11 -18.94 3.58
C SER A 237 -8.95 -18.03 4.79
N MET A 238 -8.40 -16.83 4.62
CA MET A 238 -8.16 -15.89 5.72
C MET A 238 -9.46 -15.29 6.24
N ASN A 239 -10.43 -15.02 5.35
CA ASN A 239 -11.72 -14.41 5.66
C ASN A 239 -11.63 -13.30 6.72
N LYS A 240 -10.74 -12.33 6.50
CA LYS A 240 -10.35 -11.31 7.49
C LYS A 240 -11.55 -10.58 8.12
N TYR A 241 -12.62 -10.37 7.35
CA TYR A 241 -13.79 -9.60 7.76
C TYR A 241 -14.98 -10.48 8.21
N ASN A 242 -14.75 -11.78 8.42
CA ASN A 242 -15.77 -12.76 8.85
C ASN A 242 -16.99 -12.80 7.93
N VAL A 243 -16.78 -12.70 6.62
CA VAL A 243 -17.84 -12.75 5.61
C VAL A 243 -18.52 -14.11 5.64
N THR A 244 -19.83 -14.11 5.83
CA THR A 244 -20.69 -15.29 5.76
C THR A 244 -21.86 -14.98 4.84
N TYR A 245 -21.69 -15.28 3.55
CA TYR A 245 -22.71 -14.98 2.54
C TYR A 245 -23.81 -16.05 2.56
N ASN A 246 -25.01 -15.65 3.00
CA ASN A 246 -26.20 -16.50 3.04
C ASN A 246 -27.21 -16.18 1.92
N GLY A 247 -26.88 -15.24 1.02
CA GLY A 247 -27.75 -14.87 -0.09
C GLY A 247 -27.85 -15.99 -1.13
N LYS A 248 -28.93 -15.99 -1.92
CA LYS A 248 -29.04 -16.88 -3.07
C LYS A 248 -28.09 -16.39 -4.16
N ARG A 249 -27.38 -17.31 -4.80
CA ARG A 249 -26.59 -17.00 -6.00
C ARG A 249 -27.46 -17.18 -7.22
N ASN A 250 -27.41 -16.25 -8.15
CA ASN A 250 -28.21 -16.35 -9.37
C ASN A 250 -27.68 -17.50 -10.23
N ALA A 251 -28.55 -18.43 -10.60
CA ALA A 251 -28.20 -19.58 -11.45
C ALA A 251 -27.83 -19.14 -12.87
N ALA A 252 -28.35 -18.00 -13.32
CA ALA A 252 -28.03 -17.34 -14.58
C ALA A 252 -27.71 -15.86 -14.32
N LYS A 253 -26.85 -15.27 -15.16
CA LYS A 253 -26.55 -13.83 -15.09
C LYS A 253 -27.82 -13.01 -15.32
N LEU A 254 -28.03 -12.00 -14.48
CA LEU A 254 -29.10 -11.02 -14.70
C LEU A 254 -28.88 -10.26 -16.01
N SER A 255 -29.95 -9.77 -16.62
CA SER A 255 -29.82 -8.81 -17.72
C SER A 255 -29.18 -7.51 -17.20
N PRO A 256 -28.52 -6.72 -18.06
CA PRO A 256 -27.92 -5.45 -17.65
C PRO A 256 -28.91 -4.53 -16.91
N GLU A 257 -30.15 -4.45 -17.39
CA GLU A 257 -31.20 -3.61 -16.81
C GLU A 257 -31.57 -4.07 -15.39
N LYS A 258 -31.75 -5.38 -15.19
CA LYS A 258 -32.05 -5.94 -13.87
C LYS A 258 -30.89 -5.76 -12.89
N LEU A 259 -29.65 -5.86 -13.37
CA LEU A 259 -28.47 -5.64 -12.55
C LEU A 259 -28.33 -4.16 -12.14
N LEU A 260 -28.60 -3.24 -13.07
CA LEU A 260 -28.65 -1.80 -12.77
C LEU A 260 -29.73 -1.48 -11.72
N CYS A 261 -30.91 -2.08 -11.83
CA CYS A 261 -31.96 -1.97 -10.81
C CYS A 261 -31.51 -2.51 -9.45
N GLN A 262 -30.89 -3.69 -9.44
CA GLN A 262 -30.35 -4.29 -8.22
C GLN A 262 -29.32 -3.37 -7.54
N LEU A 263 -28.40 -2.76 -8.31
CA LEU A 263 -27.42 -1.81 -7.80
C LEU A 263 -28.09 -0.57 -7.21
N ARG A 264 -29.01 0.06 -7.95
CA ARG A 264 -29.74 1.27 -7.53
C ARG A 264 -30.52 1.04 -6.23
N ASP A 265 -31.24 -0.07 -6.14
CA ASP A 265 -32.23 -0.28 -5.09
C ASP A 265 -31.62 -0.86 -3.80
N ARG A 266 -30.47 -1.54 -3.89
CA ARG A 266 -29.87 -2.28 -2.76
C ARG A 266 -28.54 -1.71 -2.26
N VAL A 267 -27.88 -0.81 -3.01
CA VAL A 267 -26.64 -0.16 -2.56
C VAL A 267 -26.94 1.27 -2.14
N ASN A 268 -26.96 1.51 -0.83
CA ASN A 268 -27.22 2.84 -0.31
C ASN A 268 -25.93 3.65 -0.26
N VAL A 269 -25.77 4.60 -1.17
CA VAL A 269 -24.63 5.51 -1.21
C VAL A 269 -24.87 6.68 -0.26
N THR A 270 -24.48 6.47 1.00
CA THR A 270 -24.58 7.47 2.07
C THR A 270 -23.23 7.74 2.70
N MET A 271 -23.08 8.94 3.26
CA MET A 271 -21.95 9.31 4.08
C MET A 271 -22.37 9.20 5.55
N ILE A 272 -21.41 9.15 6.46
CA ILE A 272 -21.65 9.33 7.89
C ILE A 272 -22.16 10.76 8.12
N GLU A 273 -23.29 10.88 8.81
CA GLU A 273 -23.91 12.14 9.20
C GLU A 273 -23.81 12.35 10.72
N GLY A 274 -24.02 13.60 11.17
CA GLY A 274 -24.02 13.93 12.59
C GLY A 274 -25.18 13.34 13.40
N SER A 275 -26.07 12.57 12.76
CA SER A 275 -27.11 11.77 13.44
C SER A 275 -26.71 10.30 13.64
N ASP A 276 -25.61 9.86 13.03
CA ASP A 276 -25.17 8.47 13.12
C ASP A 276 -24.31 8.26 14.37
N GLY A 277 -24.78 7.48 15.35
CA GLY A 277 -23.96 7.16 16.51
C GLY A 277 -22.69 6.36 16.14
N PRO A 278 -21.49 6.72 16.65
CA PRO A 278 -21.22 7.67 17.75
C PRO A 278 -20.78 9.09 17.28
N PHE A 279 -21.06 9.45 16.03
CA PHE A 279 -20.74 10.75 15.44
C PHE A 279 -21.75 11.85 15.80
N ASP A 280 -22.79 11.50 16.56
CA ASP A 280 -23.81 12.38 17.12
C ASP A 280 -23.37 13.15 18.38
N THR A 281 -22.12 12.96 18.80
CA THR A 281 -21.53 13.64 19.94
C THR A 281 -21.06 15.06 19.61
N SER A 282 -21.02 15.92 20.62
CA SER A 282 -20.52 17.30 20.49
C SER A 282 -19.07 17.39 20.01
N GLU A 283 -18.27 16.35 20.26
CA GLU A 283 -16.90 16.24 19.76
C GLU A 283 -16.85 16.21 18.22
N TRP A 284 -17.73 15.42 17.60
CA TRP A 284 -17.76 15.17 16.16
C TRP A 284 -18.44 16.28 15.35
N GLN A 285 -19.35 17.03 15.98
CA GLN A 285 -20.20 18.02 15.31
C GLN A 285 -19.41 19.07 14.51
N GLN A 286 -18.22 19.46 14.97
CA GLN A 286 -17.39 20.46 14.27
C GLN A 286 -16.61 19.89 13.07
N TYR A 287 -16.43 18.57 13.00
CA TYR A 287 -15.57 17.93 12.00
C TYR A 287 -16.34 17.44 10.78
N LEU A 288 -17.59 16.98 10.94
CA LEU A 288 -18.39 16.50 9.81
C LEU A 288 -18.93 17.66 8.96
N PRO A 289 -19.05 17.49 7.62
CA PRO A 289 -19.70 18.49 6.78
C PRO A 289 -21.18 18.69 7.15
N GLY A 290 -21.64 19.94 7.21
CA GLY A 290 -23.04 20.25 7.53
C GLY A 290 -24.04 20.05 6.39
N LYS A 291 -23.56 19.83 5.16
CA LYS A 291 -24.38 19.49 3.98
C LYS A 291 -24.08 18.08 3.52
N SER A 292 -25.09 17.35 3.09
CA SER A 292 -24.91 16.05 2.44
C SER A 292 -24.05 16.17 1.18
N LEU A 293 -23.49 15.05 0.73
CA LEU A 293 -22.71 15.02 -0.51
C LEU A 293 -23.54 15.49 -1.72
N ASN A 294 -24.81 15.08 -1.78
CA ASN A 294 -25.71 15.43 -2.88
C ASN A 294 -26.05 16.93 -2.90
N GLU A 295 -26.23 17.57 -1.73
CA GLU A 295 -26.43 19.02 -1.64
C GLU A 295 -25.17 19.81 -2.00
N THR A 296 -23.99 19.25 -1.74
CA THR A 296 -22.71 19.91 -2.00
C THR A 296 -22.32 19.83 -3.48
N VAL A 297 -22.54 18.68 -4.10
CA VAL A 297 -22.23 18.44 -5.52
C VAL A 297 -23.34 18.98 -6.43
N GLY A 298 -24.59 18.86 -6.00
CA GLY A 298 -25.75 19.11 -6.84
C GLY A 298 -25.92 18.06 -7.94
N ARG A 299 -26.74 18.40 -8.94
CA ARG A 299 -27.00 17.53 -10.08
C ARG A 299 -25.89 17.68 -11.13
N LEU A 300 -25.25 16.57 -11.49
CA LEU A 300 -24.26 16.50 -12.56
C LEU A 300 -24.82 15.80 -13.80
N GLY A 301 -24.35 16.19 -14.99
CA GLY A 301 -24.65 15.55 -16.26
C GLY A 301 -23.68 14.41 -16.52
N HIS A 302 -22.59 14.71 -17.26
CA HIS A 302 -21.60 13.74 -17.69
C HIS A 302 -20.37 13.78 -16.80
N CYS A 303 -19.99 12.64 -16.24
CA CYS A 303 -18.89 12.54 -15.28
C CYS A 303 -17.83 11.54 -15.71
N ALA A 304 -16.59 11.77 -15.28
CA ALA A 304 -15.50 10.82 -15.49
C ALA A 304 -15.03 10.19 -14.18
N VAL A 305 -14.82 8.88 -14.19
CA VAL A 305 -14.05 8.13 -13.18
C VAL A 305 -12.72 7.73 -13.80
N VAL A 306 -11.62 8.26 -13.27
CA VAL A 306 -10.28 8.00 -13.79
C VAL A 306 -9.61 6.97 -12.89
N SER A 307 -9.35 5.76 -13.41
CA SER A 307 -8.61 4.74 -12.66
C SER A 307 -7.18 5.23 -12.35
N SER A 308 -6.42 4.44 -11.59
CA SER A 308 -5.01 4.73 -11.36
C SER A 308 -4.07 3.89 -12.21
N ALA A 309 -4.59 3.10 -13.16
CA ALA A 309 -3.84 2.07 -13.87
C ALA A 309 -2.66 2.61 -14.68
N GLY A 310 -1.59 1.82 -14.79
CA GLY A 310 -0.44 2.16 -15.63
C GLY A 310 -0.76 2.33 -17.12
N SER A 311 -1.86 1.75 -17.60
CA SER A 311 -2.33 1.85 -18.99
C SER A 311 -2.84 3.24 -19.40
N LEU A 312 -3.01 4.16 -18.43
CA LEU A 312 -3.27 5.57 -18.71
C LEU A 312 -2.06 6.29 -19.33
N LYS A 313 -0.84 5.78 -19.14
CA LYS A 313 0.37 6.42 -19.66
C LYS A 313 0.38 6.43 -21.20
N SER A 314 0.67 7.58 -21.79
CA SER A 314 0.64 7.82 -23.24
C SER A 314 -0.72 7.49 -23.88
N SER A 315 -1.80 7.72 -23.14
CA SER A 315 -3.17 7.54 -23.62
C SER A 315 -3.72 8.79 -24.30
N HIS A 316 -3.18 9.97 -23.96
CA HIS A 316 -3.65 11.27 -24.44
C HIS A 316 -5.13 11.56 -24.12
N LEU A 317 -5.69 10.92 -23.09
CA LEU A 317 -7.11 11.04 -22.71
C LEU A 317 -7.41 12.34 -21.93
N GLY A 318 -6.41 13.14 -21.59
CA GLY A 318 -6.57 14.23 -20.64
C GLY A 318 -7.58 15.29 -21.04
N GLN A 319 -7.65 15.63 -22.34
CA GLN A 319 -8.63 16.60 -22.84
C GLN A 319 -10.07 16.05 -22.78
N GLU A 320 -10.26 14.77 -23.11
CA GLU A 320 -11.58 14.11 -23.02
C GLU A 320 -12.03 14.00 -21.55
N ILE A 321 -11.12 13.60 -20.65
CA ILE A 321 -11.41 13.55 -19.21
C ILE A 321 -11.85 14.93 -18.71
N ASP A 322 -11.12 15.99 -19.07
CA ASP A 322 -11.43 17.35 -18.61
C ASP A 322 -12.70 17.96 -19.22
N SER A 323 -13.28 17.38 -20.28
CA SER A 323 -14.56 17.84 -20.85
C SER A 323 -15.78 17.46 -20.03
N HIS A 324 -15.63 16.60 -19.01
CA HIS A 324 -16.72 16.17 -18.13
C HIS A 324 -17.06 17.21 -17.07
N ASP A 325 -18.31 17.25 -16.58
CA ASP A 325 -18.74 18.17 -15.53
C ASP A 325 -17.96 17.94 -14.23
N ALA A 326 -17.74 16.68 -13.88
CA ALA A 326 -16.98 16.28 -12.70
C ALA A 326 -16.02 15.11 -12.99
N VAL A 327 -14.88 15.11 -12.29
CA VAL A 327 -13.88 14.06 -12.39
C VAL A 327 -13.60 13.47 -11.01
N LEU A 328 -13.77 12.15 -10.87
CA LEU A 328 -13.41 11.40 -9.67
C LEU A 328 -12.05 10.72 -9.84
N ARG A 329 -11.18 10.86 -8.82
CA ARG A 329 -9.85 10.23 -8.73
C ARG A 329 -9.67 9.47 -7.42
N PHE A 330 -8.60 8.69 -7.32
CA PHE A 330 -8.36 7.79 -6.19
C PHE A 330 -7.04 8.07 -5.47
N ASN A 331 -7.05 7.95 -4.14
CA ASN A 331 -5.86 7.96 -3.29
C ASN A 331 -4.90 9.11 -3.63
N GLY A 332 -3.60 8.84 -3.75
CA GLY A 332 -2.57 9.81 -4.13
C GLY A 332 -2.36 9.97 -5.64
N ALA A 333 -3.31 9.58 -6.50
CA ALA A 333 -3.14 9.65 -7.96
C ALA A 333 -3.01 11.12 -8.43
N PRO A 334 -1.82 11.55 -8.93
CA PRO A 334 -1.53 12.95 -9.21
C PRO A 334 -1.91 13.36 -10.65
N THR A 335 -2.31 14.62 -10.85
CA THR A 335 -2.49 15.19 -12.20
C THR A 335 -1.24 15.88 -12.72
N ARG A 336 -0.46 16.50 -11.82
CA ARG A 336 0.76 17.23 -12.18
C ARG A 336 1.81 16.29 -12.78
N GLY A 337 2.27 16.62 -13.99
CA GLY A 337 3.22 15.81 -14.76
C GLY A 337 2.56 14.75 -15.64
N PHE A 338 1.24 14.60 -15.58
CA PHE A 338 0.47 13.59 -16.31
C PHE A 338 -0.75 14.17 -17.05
N GLN A 339 -0.87 15.50 -17.12
CA GLN A 339 -2.08 16.20 -17.57
C GLN A 339 -2.54 15.77 -18.97
N GLU A 340 -1.61 15.49 -19.87
CA GLU A 340 -1.91 15.03 -21.23
C GLU A 340 -2.65 13.69 -21.24
N ASP A 341 -2.31 12.81 -20.30
CA ASP A 341 -2.87 11.46 -20.19
C ASP A 341 -4.10 11.41 -19.28
N VAL A 342 -4.09 12.15 -18.18
CA VAL A 342 -5.10 11.99 -17.12
C VAL A 342 -5.95 13.23 -16.87
N GLY A 343 -5.67 14.35 -17.54
CA GLY A 343 -6.37 15.62 -17.34
C GLY A 343 -5.89 16.38 -16.10
N GLN A 344 -6.48 17.55 -15.88
CA GLN A 344 -6.17 18.45 -14.77
C GLN A 344 -7.27 18.49 -13.71
N LYS A 345 -8.52 18.27 -14.10
CA LYS A 345 -9.68 18.43 -13.22
C LYS A 345 -9.72 17.33 -12.16
N THR A 346 -10.01 17.72 -10.92
CA THR A 346 -10.35 16.80 -9.82
C THR A 346 -11.49 17.43 -9.03
N THR A 347 -12.67 16.84 -9.12
CA THR A 347 -13.87 17.32 -8.42
C THR A 347 -14.09 16.53 -7.13
N ILE A 348 -13.90 15.20 -7.20
CA ILE A 348 -14.02 14.30 -6.06
C ILE A 348 -12.77 13.42 -6.00
N ARG A 349 -12.25 13.19 -4.80
CA ARG A 349 -11.17 12.23 -4.55
C ARG A 349 -11.58 11.25 -3.46
N LEU A 350 -11.66 9.97 -3.84
CA LEU A 350 -11.92 8.87 -2.92
C LEU A 350 -10.59 8.31 -2.41
N VAL A 351 -10.36 8.37 -1.10
CA VAL A 351 -9.16 7.86 -0.43
C VAL A 351 -9.52 6.70 0.50
N ASN A 352 -8.68 5.68 0.59
CA ASN A 352 -8.83 4.66 1.63
C ASN A 352 -8.26 5.15 2.97
N SER A 353 -8.73 4.55 4.05
CA SER A 353 -8.28 4.85 5.41
C SER A 353 -6.80 4.54 5.64
N GLN A 354 -6.25 3.52 4.98
CA GLN A 354 -4.83 3.19 5.06
C GLN A 354 -3.94 4.38 4.67
N LEU A 355 -4.27 5.08 3.57
CA LEU A 355 -3.52 6.26 3.12
C LEU A 355 -3.60 7.38 4.16
N VAL A 356 -4.80 7.63 4.68
CA VAL A 356 -5.04 8.70 5.66
C VAL A 356 -4.27 8.42 6.97
N THR A 357 -4.18 7.15 7.39
CA THR A 357 -3.52 6.75 8.64
C THR A 357 -2.01 6.53 8.49
N VAL A 358 -1.56 5.77 7.49
CA VAL A 358 -0.16 5.33 7.35
C VAL A 358 0.70 6.39 6.66
N GLU A 359 0.14 7.09 5.68
CA GLU A 359 0.81 8.16 4.95
C GLU A 359 0.36 9.54 5.45
N GLU A 360 -0.04 9.64 6.73
CA GLU A 360 -0.65 10.85 7.32
C GLU A 360 0.14 12.12 7.01
N GLN A 361 1.46 12.13 7.23
CA GLN A 361 2.27 13.33 6.99
C GLN A 361 2.26 13.79 5.53
N GLN A 362 2.15 12.85 4.59
CA GLN A 362 2.01 13.16 3.17
C GLN A 362 0.59 13.66 2.88
N PHE A 363 -0.42 12.95 3.37
CA PHE A 363 -1.83 13.31 3.23
C PHE A 363 -2.14 14.72 3.75
N LEU A 364 -1.62 15.07 4.92
CA LEU A 364 -1.82 16.37 5.58
C LEU A 364 -1.06 17.54 4.91
N ARG A 365 -0.06 17.28 4.07
CA ARG A 365 0.83 18.33 3.53
C ARG A 365 0.75 18.51 2.02
N GLU A 366 0.42 17.45 1.28
CA GLU A 366 0.42 17.52 -0.17
C GLU A 366 -0.80 18.28 -0.71
N ALA A 367 -0.53 19.33 -1.49
CA ALA A 367 -1.56 20.18 -2.09
C ALA A 367 -2.57 19.42 -2.99
N LEU A 368 -2.24 18.21 -3.43
CA LEU A 368 -3.14 17.39 -4.24
C LEU A 368 -4.42 16.98 -3.50
N TYR A 369 -4.37 16.90 -2.17
CA TYR A 369 -5.54 16.58 -1.33
C TYR A 369 -6.41 17.80 -1.05
N ASN A 370 -5.85 19.02 -1.17
CA ASN A 370 -6.53 20.29 -0.88
C ASN A 370 -7.48 20.75 -2.00
N THR A 371 -7.80 19.89 -2.96
CA THR A 371 -8.61 20.21 -4.15
C THR A 371 -9.88 19.37 -4.18
N GLY A 372 -11.01 20.02 -4.45
CA GLY A 372 -12.31 19.35 -4.61
C GLY A 372 -12.82 18.75 -3.30
N ILE A 373 -13.70 17.77 -3.43
CA ILE A 373 -14.31 17.05 -2.31
C ILE A 373 -13.49 15.81 -2.00
N LEU A 374 -13.21 15.57 -0.72
CA LEU A 374 -12.62 14.33 -0.26
C LEU A 374 -13.68 13.37 0.26
N ILE A 375 -13.50 12.07 0.03
CA ILE A 375 -14.28 11.00 0.65
C ILE A 375 -13.29 9.96 1.16
N VAL A 376 -13.31 9.63 2.46
CA VAL A 376 -12.55 8.52 3.03
C VAL A 376 -13.45 7.31 3.23
N TRP A 377 -12.95 6.11 2.96
CA TRP A 377 -13.64 4.86 3.27
C TRP A 377 -12.71 3.88 3.98
N ASP A 378 -13.27 3.04 4.85
CA ASP A 378 -12.54 2.05 5.65
C ASP A 378 -13.27 0.69 5.62
N PRO A 379 -12.54 -0.43 5.45
CA PRO A 379 -13.11 -1.76 5.56
C PRO A 379 -13.69 -2.08 6.96
N ALA A 380 -15.01 -2.07 7.10
CA ALA A 380 -15.67 -2.61 8.29
C ALA A 380 -15.73 -4.15 8.29
N PRO A 381 -15.89 -4.80 9.46
CA PRO A 381 -16.33 -6.20 9.50
C PRO A 381 -17.66 -6.38 8.73
N TYR A 382 -17.89 -7.59 8.20
CA TYR A 382 -19.04 -7.87 7.35
C TYR A 382 -20.37 -7.64 8.08
N HIS A 383 -21.22 -6.78 7.50
CA HIS A 383 -22.52 -6.35 8.06
C HIS A 383 -22.46 -5.76 9.49
N ALA A 384 -21.30 -5.23 9.91
CA ALA A 384 -21.17 -4.54 11.19
C ALA A 384 -22.01 -3.25 11.24
N GLU A 385 -22.51 -2.94 12.43
CA GLU A 385 -23.13 -1.65 12.70
C GLU A 385 -22.07 -0.54 12.84
N ILE A 386 -22.47 0.73 12.63
CA ILE A 386 -21.54 1.88 12.66
C ILE A 386 -20.75 1.93 13.98
N ASN A 387 -21.42 1.69 15.10
CA ASN A 387 -20.80 1.64 16.43
C ASN A 387 -19.76 0.52 16.57
N GLU A 388 -19.98 -0.64 15.95
CA GLU A 388 -19.03 -1.76 16.01
C GLU A 388 -17.80 -1.47 15.17
N TRP A 389 -18.01 -0.91 13.97
CA TRP A 389 -16.94 -0.45 13.10
C TRP A 389 -16.12 0.67 13.74
N TYR A 390 -16.76 1.68 14.34
CA TYR A 390 -16.08 2.79 15.00
C TYR A 390 -15.12 2.32 16.11
N ARG A 391 -15.50 1.29 16.86
CA ARG A 391 -14.65 0.70 17.92
C ARG A 391 -13.45 -0.05 17.36
N LYS A 392 -13.54 -0.59 16.14
CA LYS A 392 -12.51 -1.42 15.52
C LYS A 392 -12.47 -1.20 13.99
N PRO A 393 -12.04 -0.01 13.54
CA PRO A 393 -11.82 0.24 12.12
C PRO A 393 -10.62 -0.59 11.64
N ASP A 394 -10.49 -0.81 10.33
CA ASP A 394 -9.32 -1.51 9.78
C ASP A 394 -8.05 -0.67 9.93
N TYR A 395 -8.19 0.64 9.68
CA TYR A 395 -7.20 1.66 10.03
C TYR A 395 -7.88 2.76 10.84
N ASN A 396 -7.29 3.13 11.99
CA ASN A 396 -7.83 4.21 12.80
C ASN A 396 -7.45 5.57 12.19
N PHE A 397 -8.29 6.07 11.29
CA PHE A 397 -8.08 7.32 10.55
C PHE A 397 -8.74 8.53 11.21
N PHE A 398 -9.48 8.36 12.30
CA PHE A 398 -10.33 9.41 12.87
C PHE A 398 -9.54 10.65 13.33
N GLU A 399 -8.40 10.48 13.97
CA GLU A 399 -7.57 11.61 14.43
C GLU A 399 -6.90 12.35 13.26
N SER A 400 -6.44 11.62 12.24
CA SER A 400 -5.89 12.21 11.01
C SER A 400 -6.99 12.95 10.22
N TYR A 401 -8.21 12.42 10.20
CA TYR A 401 -9.38 13.08 9.62
C TYR A 401 -9.70 14.40 10.35
N LYS A 402 -9.78 14.37 11.69
CA LYS A 402 -10.00 15.58 12.51
C LYS A 402 -8.89 16.61 12.29
N SER A 403 -7.64 16.16 12.24
CA SER A 403 -6.48 17.02 11.96
C SER A 403 -6.58 17.71 10.61
N TYR A 404 -6.95 16.96 9.55
CA TYR A 404 -7.16 17.53 8.23
C TYR A 404 -8.30 18.55 8.21
N ARG A 405 -9.45 18.21 8.82
CA ARG A 405 -10.62 19.11 8.91
C ARG A 405 -10.31 20.40 9.66
N SER A 406 -9.48 20.34 10.70
CA SER A 406 -9.00 21.55 11.41
C SER A 406 -8.14 22.45 10.53
N MET A 407 -7.34 21.89 9.62
CA MET A 407 -6.50 22.66 8.69
C MET A 407 -7.26 23.15 7.46
N HIS A 408 -8.31 22.44 7.05
CA HIS A 408 -9.09 22.70 5.84
C HIS A 408 -10.61 22.75 6.13
N PRO A 409 -11.08 23.66 7.01
CA PRO A 409 -12.47 23.66 7.48
C PRO A 409 -13.48 23.85 6.35
N GLU A 410 -13.13 24.63 5.33
CA GLU A 410 -13.98 24.95 4.17
C GLU A 410 -14.06 23.83 3.12
N GLN A 411 -13.10 22.88 3.12
CA GLN A 411 -13.09 21.81 2.12
C GLN A 411 -13.99 20.66 2.55
N PRO A 412 -15.03 20.28 1.77
CA PRO A 412 -15.87 19.14 2.12
C PRO A 412 -15.07 17.84 2.15
N PHE A 413 -15.12 17.15 3.28
CA PHE A 413 -14.46 15.86 3.46
C PHE A 413 -15.40 14.90 4.20
N TYR A 414 -15.91 13.91 3.47
CA TYR A 414 -16.90 12.96 3.95
C TYR A 414 -16.27 11.63 4.36
N ILE A 415 -16.98 10.89 5.20
CA ILE A 415 -16.68 9.50 5.54
C ILE A 415 -17.76 8.62 4.91
N LEU A 416 -17.39 7.67 4.04
CA LEU A 416 -18.34 6.76 3.42
C LEU A 416 -18.95 5.82 4.48
N ASN A 417 -20.27 5.62 4.44
CA ASN A 417 -20.93 4.69 5.36
C ASN A 417 -20.41 3.25 5.13
N PRO A 418 -19.92 2.54 6.17
CA PRO A 418 -19.30 1.22 6.04
C PRO A 418 -20.24 0.13 5.51
N LYS A 419 -21.56 0.34 5.53
CA LYS A 419 -22.53 -0.61 4.97
C LYS A 419 -22.47 -0.67 3.44
N MET A 420 -22.16 0.44 2.77
CA MET A 420 -22.20 0.57 1.31
C MET A 420 -21.31 -0.47 0.61
N GLN A 421 -20.07 -0.63 1.09
CA GLN A 421 -19.11 -1.59 0.51
C GLN A 421 -19.58 -3.05 0.56
N TRP A 422 -20.28 -3.44 1.63
CA TRP A 422 -20.77 -4.81 1.79
C TRP A 422 -22.08 -5.06 1.07
N GLN A 423 -22.96 -4.05 0.97
CA GLN A 423 -24.13 -4.10 0.09
C GLN A 423 -23.70 -4.30 -1.37
N LEU A 424 -22.65 -3.60 -1.81
CA LEU A 424 -22.09 -3.78 -3.14
C LEU A 424 -21.40 -5.14 -3.31
N TRP A 425 -20.68 -5.60 -2.29
CA TRP A 425 -20.07 -6.94 -2.28
C TRP A 425 -21.12 -8.05 -2.42
N ASP A 426 -22.26 -7.92 -1.74
CA ASP A 426 -23.36 -8.89 -1.83
C ASP A 426 -23.86 -9.03 -3.28
N ILE A 427 -24.00 -7.91 -4.00
CA ILE A 427 -24.39 -7.92 -5.42
C ILE A 427 -23.32 -8.58 -6.29
N LEU A 428 -22.03 -8.29 -6.02
CA LEU A 428 -20.93 -8.95 -6.74
C LEU A 428 -20.93 -10.46 -6.51
N GLN A 429 -21.10 -10.91 -5.27
CA GLN A 429 -21.14 -12.33 -4.93
C GLN A 429 -22.38 -13.03 -5.51
N GLU A 430 -23.55 -12.38 -5.46
CA GLU A 430 -24.81 -12.87 -6.02
C GLU A 430 -24.73 -13.10 -7.53
N ASN A 431 -24.01 -12.22 -8.24
CA ASN A 431 -23.85 -12.24 -9.69
C ASN A 431 -22.54 -12.89 -10.18
N SER A 432 -21.80 -13.55 -9.28
CA SER A 432 -20.58 -14.31 -9.60
C SER A 432 -20.83 -15.82 -9.59
N LEU A 433 -20.24 -16.53 -10.56
CA LEU A 433 -20.33 -18.00 -10.68
C LEU A 433 -19.42 -18.76 -9.71
N GLU A 434 -18.64 -18.06 -8.89
CA GLU A 434 -17.83 -18.64 -7.83
C GLU A 434 -17.76 -17.72 -6.61
N HIS A 435 -17.20 -18.23 -5.50
CA HIS A 435 -16.93 -17.42 -4.33
C HIS A 435 -15.89 -16.34 -4.63
N ILE A 436 -16.21 -15.08 -4.37
CA ILE A 436 -15.27 -13.98 -4.58
C ILE A 436 -14.44 -13.75 -3.31
N GLN A 437 -13.35 -12.98 -3.40
CA GLN A 437 -12.55 -12.63 -2.23
C GLN A 437 -13.44 -12.01 -1.15
N PRO A 438 -13.37 -12.47 0.12
CA PRO A 438 -14.18 -11.96 1.24
C PRO A 438 -13.59 -10.65 1.78
N ASN A 439 -13.35 -9.72 0.86
CA ASN A 439 -12.72 -8.43 1.04
C ASN A 439 -13.60 -7.41 0.30
N PRO A 440 -13.68 -6.15 0.76
CA PRO A 440 -14.55 -5.17 0.15
C PRO A 440 -14.16 -4.88 -1.31
N PRO A 441 -15.09 -4.37 -2.13
CA PRO A 441 -14.82 -3.93 -3.49
C PRO A 441 -13.68 -2.90 -3.53
N SER A 442 -12.98 -2.80 -4.66
CA SER A 442 -11.93 -1.80 -4.84
C SER A 442 -12.47 -0.38 -4.74
N SER A 443 -11.61 0.59 -4.40
CA SER A 443 -11.97 2.02 -4.45
C SER A 443 -12.50 2.40 -5.84
N GLY A 444 -11.97 1.79 -6.92
CA GLY A 444 -12.47 1.96 -8.27
C GLY A 444 -13.96 1.65 -8.39
N MET A 445 -14.38 0.47 -7.93
CA MET A 445 -15.78 0.06 -7.98
C MET A 445 -16.68 0.88 -7.06
N LEU A 446 -16.21 1.24 -5.86
CA LEU A 446 -16.94 2.16 -4.96
C LEU A 446 -17.15 3.52 -5.63
N GLY A 447 -16.10 4.08 -6.24
CA GLY A 447 -16.14 5.35 -6.95
C GLY A 447 -17.09 5.34 -8.16
N ILE A 448 -17.14 4.24 -8.91
CA ILE A 448 -18.10 4.06 -10.01
C ILE A 448 -19.54 4.19 -9.50
N VAL A 449 -19.90 3.46 -8.44
CA VAL A 449 -21.26 3.47 -7.89
C VAL A 449 -21.60 4.83 -7.24
N ILE A 450 -20.63 5.49 -6.61
CA ILE A 450 -20.80 6.87 -6.13
C ILE A 450 -21.13 7.81 -7.29
N MET A 451 -20.36 7.77 -8.38
CA MET A 451 -20.61 8.66 -9.53
C MET A 451 -21.91 8.33 -10.26
N MET A 452 -22.30 7.06 -10.36
CA MET A 452 -23.61 6.67 -10.90
C MET A 452 -24.77 7.22 -10.07
N THR A 453 -24.57 7.50 -8.78
CA THR A 453 -25.58 8.13 -7.93
C THR A 453 -25.69 9.64 -8.17
N LEU A 454 -24.58 10.30 -8.49
CA LEU A 454 -24.50 11.75 -8.61
C LEU A 454 -24.78 12.27 -10.04
N CYS A 455 -24.44 11.47 -11.05
CA CYS A 455 -24.40 11.88 -12.46
C CYS A 455 -25.52 11.25 -13.29
N ASP A 456 -25.81 11.84 -14.45
CA ASP A 456 -26.75 11.27 -15.44
C ASP A 456 -26.05 10.20 -16.31
N GLU A 457 -24.75 10.34 -16.56
CA GLU A 457 -23.89 9.39 -17.27
C GLU A 457 -22.47 9.40 -16.69
N VAL A 458 -21.81 8.24 -16.66
CA VAL A 458 -20.46 8.06 -16.12
C VAL A 458 -19.57 7.34 -17.12
N ASP A 459 -18.55 8.03 -17.61
CA ASP A 459 -17.44 7.43 -18.34
C ASP A 459 -16.35 6.98 -17.37
N VAL A 460 -15.89 5.73 -17.51
CA VAL A 460 -14.85 5.15 -16.65
C VAL A 460 -13.64 4.79 -17.49
N TYR A 461 -12.49 5.38 -17.17
CA TYR A 461 -11.26 5.26 -17.95
C TYR A 461 -10.27 4.30 -17.31
N GLU A 462 -9.78 3.37 -18.12
CA GLU A 462 -8.75 2.36 -17.79
C GLU A 462 -9.08 1.52 -16.53
N PHE A 463 -10.38 1.36 -16.23
CA PHE A 463 -10.86 0.33 -15.30
C PHE A 463 -10.93 -1.00 -16.04
N LEU A 464 -11.63 -1.03 -17.18
CA LEU A 464 -11.43 -2.07 -18.19
C LEU A 464 -10.20 -1.68 -19.02
N PRO A 465 -9.18 -2.55 -19.11
CA PRO A 465 -7.94 -2.19 -19.75
C PRO A 465 -8.11 -2.07 -21.27
N SER A 466 -7.48 -1.05 -21.85
CA SER A 466 -7.36 -0.89 -23.30
C SER A 466 -6.29 -1.79 -23.91
N LYS A 467 -5.98 -1.58 -25.19
CA LYS A 467 -4.80 -2.15 -25.86
C LYS A 467 -3.47 -1.78 -25.17
N ARG A 468 -3.46 -0.77 -24.29
CA ARG A 468 -2.31 -0.37 -23.46
C ARG A 468 -2.18 -1.18 -22.17
N GLN A 469 -2.93 -2.28 -22.01
CA GLN A 469 -2.83 -3.16 -20.84
C GLN A 469 -1.36 -3.47 -20.52
N THR A 470 -0.97 -3.21 -19.27
CA THR A 470 0.39 -3.35 -18.78
C THR A 470 0.40 -3.93 -17.37
N ASP A 471 1.55 -4.47 -16.97
CA ASP A 471 1.79 -4.89 -15.60
C ASP A 471 2.23 -3.72 -14.71
N ILE A 472 2.54 -2.53 -15.26
CA ILE A 472 2.77 -1.32 -14.45
C ILE A 472 1.49 -1.03 -13.65
N CYS A 473 1.62 -1.03 -12.31
CA CYS A 473 0.45 -0.95 -11.44
C CYS A 473 -0.24 0.41 -11.55
N HIS A 474 0.54 1.50 -11.47
CA HIS A 474 0.00 2.86 -11.53
C HIS A 474 0.76 3.75 -12.51
N TYR A 475 0.06 4.68 -13.18
CA TYR A 475 0.67 5.57 -14.18
C TYR A 475 1.76 6.48 -13.61
N TYR A 476 1.70 6.75 -12.31
CA TYR A 476 2.64 7.60 -11.57
C TYR A 476 3.73 6.81 -10.82
N GLN A 477 3.80 5.48 -11.03
CA GLN A 477 4.79 4.61 -10.40
C GLN A 477 5.50 3.74 -11.44
N LYS A 478 6.58 3.05 -11.01
CA LYS A 478 7.43 2.24 -11.89
C LYS A 478 7.39 0.74 -11.59
N PHE A 479 6.71 0.33 -10.52
CA PHE A 479 6.67 -1.09 -10.16
C PHE A 479 5.61 -1.84 -10.98
N HIS A 480 5.88 -3.13 -11.19
CA HIS A 480 5.04 -4.01 -11.98
C HIS A 480 4.32 -4.98 -11.05
N ASP A 481 2.99 -4.99 -11.08
CA ASP A 481 2.17 -6.01 -10.46
C ASP A 481 0.86 -6.19 -11.21
N ARG A 482 0.74 -7.32 -11.91
CA ARG A 482 -0.48 -7.73 -12.60
C ARG A 482 -1.71 -7.86 -11.67
N ALA A 483 -1.49 -7.97 -10.35
CA ALA A 483 -2.56 -7.95 -9.36
C ALA A 483 -3.35 -6.63 -9.36
N CYS A 484 -2.72 -5.49 -9.70
CA CYS A 484 -3.40 -4.20 -9.77
C CYS A 484 -4.45 -4.16 -10.89
N THR A 485 -4.24 -4.93 -11.95
CA THR A 485 -5.18 -5.02 -13.09
C THR A 485 -6.15 -6.19 -12.94
N MET A 486 -5.71 -7.31 -12.38
CA MET A 486 -6.50 -8.56 -12.34
C MET A 486 -7.14 -8.88 -10.98
N GLY A 487 -6.75 -8.17 -9.93
CA GLY A 487 -7.19 -8.40 -8.55
C GLY A 487 -6.27 -9.30 -7.75
N ALA A 488 -6.12 -8.96 -6.46
CA ALA A 488 -5.52 -9.79 -5.43
C ALA A 488 -6.37 -9.74 -4.16
N TYR A 489 -6.25 -8.65 -3.39
CA TYR A 489 -7.04 -8.38 -2.19
C TYR A 489 -8.52 -8.15 -2.54
N HIS A 490 -8.81 -7.21 -3.44
CA HIS A 490 -10.17 -6.92 -3.89
C HIS A 490 -10.69 -7.96 -4.89
N PRO A 491 -12.00 -8.18 -4.99
CA PRO A 491 -12.64 -9.00 -6.04
C PRO A 491 -12.64 -8.30 -7.42
N LEU A 492 -11.55 -7.61 -7.78
CA LEU A 492 -11.45 -6.71 -8.94
C LEU A 492 -11.76 -7.40 -10.29
N LEU A 493 -11.43 -8.68 -10.43
CA LEU A 493 -11.80 -9.48 -11.61
C LEU A 493 -13.33 -9.46 -11.83
N PHE A 494 -14.09 -9.67 -10.75
CA PHE A 494 -15.54 -9.77 -10.77
C PHE A 494 -16.20 -8.38 -10.87
N GLU A 495 -15.56 -7.36 -10.30
CA GLU A 495 -15.96 -5.96 -10.50
C GLU A 495 -15.88 -5.59 -12.00
N LYS A 496 -14.78 -5.94 -12.67
CA LYS A 496 -14.60 -5.70 -14.11
C LYS A 496 -15.61 -6.49 -14.97
N ASN A 497 -15.93 -7.72 -14.58
CA ASN A 497 -17.00 -8.47 -15.24
C ASN A 497 -18.35 -7.76 -15.15
N LEU A 498 -18.70 -7.27 -13.96
CA LEU A 498 -19.93 -6.53 -13.75
C LEU A 498 -19.94 -5.27 -14.60
N VAL A 499 -18.88 -4.45 -14.53
CA VAL A 499 -18.76 -3.21 -15.31
C VAL A 499 -18.84 -3.48 -16.82
N LYS A 500 -18.17 -4.53 -17.32
CA LYS A 500 -18.27 -4.93 -18.73
C LYS A 500 -19.68 -5.35 -19.11
N HIS A 501 -20.41 -5.99 -18.20
CA HIS A 501 -21.77 -6.46 -18.44
C HIS A 501 -22.81 -5.33 -18.48
N ILE A 502 -22.61 -4.24 -17.74
CA ILE A 502 -23.50 -3.06 -17.73
C ILE A 502 -23.02 -1.90 -18.62
N ASN A 503 -21.91 -2.06 -19.34
CA ASN A 503 -21.40 -1.06 -20.27
C ASN A 503 -22.36 -0.81 -21.44
N GLN A 504 -22.62 0.47 -21.74
CA GLN A 504 -23.41 0.93 -22.88
C GLN A 504 -22.55 1.38 -24.08
N GLY A 505 -21.24 1.57 -23.87
CA GLY A 505 -20.27 1.90 -24.94
C GLY A 505 -19.86 0.69 -25.79
N THR A 506 -19.01 0.94 -26.80
CA THR A 506 -18.57 -0.10 -27.75
C THR A 506 -17.34 -0.88 -27.28
N ASP A 507 -17.04 -2.02 -27.92
CA ASP A 507 -15.80 -2.75 -27.70
C ASP A 507 -14.59 -1.96 -28.23
N GLU A 508 -14.79 -1.20 -29.30
CA GLU A 508 -13.80 -0.30 -29.85
C GLU A 508 -13.39 0.79 -28.86
N ASP A 509 -14.33 1.38 -28.12
CA ASP A 509 -14.05 2.37 -27.06
C ASP A 509 -13.18 1.79 -25.94
N ILE A 510 -13.48 0.56 -25.52
CA ILE A 510 -12.67 -0.15 -24.52
C ILE A 510 -11.27 -0.39 -25.09
N TYR A 511 -11.16 -0.93 -26.30
CA TYR A 511 -9.85 -1.27 -26.86
C TYR A 511 -8.97 -0.06 -27.11
N THR A 512 -9.55 1.05 -27.59
CA THR A 512 -8.80 2.24 -28.00
C THR A 512 -8.56 3.20 -26.85
N HIS A 513 -9.58 3.47 -26.04
CA HIS A 513 -9.58 4.48 -24.97
C HIS A 513 -9.58 3.87 -23.57
N GLY A 514 -9.84 2.57 -23.43
CA GLY A 514 -10.06 1.98 -22.10
C GLY A 514 -11.31 2.52 -21.45
N LYS A 515 -12.27 3.01 -22.27
CA LYS A 515 -13.46 3.71 -21.82
C LYS A 515 -14.66 2.76 -21.79
N VAL A 516 -15.42 2.83 -20.70
CA VAL A 516 -16.78 2.31 -20.62
C VAL A 516 -17.72 3.41 -20.21
N THR A 517 -18.96 3.35 -20.72
CA THR A 517 -20.02 4.34 -20.44
C THR A 517 -21.13 3.64 -19.67
N LEU A 518 -21.47 4.18 -18.51
CA LEU A 518 -22.47 3.65 -17.59
C LEU A 518 -23.59 4.68 -17.36
N PRO A 519 -24.86 4.26 -17.29
CA PRO A 519 -25.94 5.18 -16.99
C PRO A 519 -25.92 5.56 -15.52
N GLY A 520 -26.20 6.83 -15.23
CA GLY A 520 -26.55 7.27 -13.89
C GLY A 520 -27.83 6.60 -13.38
N PHE A 521 -27.92 6.35 -12.08
CA PHE A 521 -29.07 5.71 -11.45
C PHE A 521 -30.37 6.48 -11.63
N ARG A 522 -30.29 7.82 -11.81
CA ARG A 522 -31.45 8.67 -12.15
C ARG A 522 -32.13 8.27 -13.45
N ASN A 523 -31.38 7.70 -14.39
CA ASN A 523 -31.85 7.29 -15.71
C ASN A 523 -32.21 5.79 -15.79
N VAL A 524 -31.98 5.03 -14.71
CA VAL A 524 -32.29 3.60 -14.65
C VAL A 524 -33.77 3.39 -14.36
N ARG A 525 -34.45 2.60 -15.22
CA ARG A 525 -35.86 2.25 -15.09
C ARG A 525 -36.03 0.83 -14.55
N CYS A 526 -36.76 0.76 -13.44
CA CYS A 526 -37.26 -0.43 -12.76
C CYS A 526 -38.70 -0.11 -12.41
#